data_AF-A0A2E4S6R5-F1
#
_entry.id   AF-A0A2E4S6R5-F1
#
_cell.length_a   1.000
_cell.length_b   1.000
_cell.length_c   1.000
_cell.angle_alpha   90.00
_cell.angle_beta   90.00
_cell.angle_gamma   90.00
#
_symmetry.space_group_name_H-M   'P 1'
#
loop_
_entity.id
_entity.type
_entity.pdbx_description
1 polymer ?
#
loop_
_entity_poly.entity_id
_entity_poly.type
_entity_poly.pdbx_seq_one_letter_code
_entity_poly.pdbx_strand_id
1 'polypeptide(L)'
;MKKTLARVPNWLRVVLIVLLVTVGANVLSRFTNPAAHATANDCLIREGNIGPYTNGCEKPINARYCFRSAGLEKTCGTVELAPGETMSDLRDEAEAARKNHAFNRTTVHACALHYVPQDVPSNNNRARMVDGCRKPD
;
A
#
# COMPACT_ATOMS: atom_id res chain seq x y z
N MET A 1 33.66 -21.61 -26.40
CA MET A 1 33.36 -20.82 -25.18
C MET A 1 33.09 -21.74 -23.96
N LYS A 2 34.07 -22.52 -23.48
CA LYS A 2 33.86 -23.45 -22.33
C LYS A 2 34.82 -23.23 -21.13
N LYS A 3 35.77 -22.29 -21.21
CA LYS A 3 36.85 -22.14 -20.22
C LYS A 3 36.64 -21.07 -19.14
N THR A 4 35.58 -20.26 -19.20
CA THR A 4 35.37 -19.15 -18.25
C THR A 4 34.58 -19.53 -17.00
N LEU A 5 33.65 -20.49 -17.09
CA LEU A 5 32.86 -20.92 -15.93
C LEU A 5 33.65 -21.78 -14.92
N ALA A 6 34.70 -22.48 -15.35
CA ALA A 6 35.47 -23.39 -14.50
C ALA A 6 36.34 -22.69 -13.43
N ARG A 7 36.60 -21.38 -13.57
CA ARG A 7 37.50 -20.61 -12.70
C ARG A 7 36.77 -19.81 -11.61
N VAL A 8 35.45 -19.87 -11.58
CA VAL A 8 34.65 -19.17 -10.56
C VAL A 8 34.73 -19.93 -9.24
N PRO A 9 35.20 -19.31 -8.15
CA PRO A 9 35.24 -19.94 -6.82
C PRO A 9 33.84 -20.43 -6.41
N ASN A 10 33.76 -21.61 -5.79
CA ASN A 10 32.46 -22.18 -5.40
C ASN A 10 31.62 -21.25 -4.51
N TRP A 11 32.25 -20.48 -3.61
CA TRP A 11 31.54 -19.50 -2.79
C TRP A 11 30.88 -18.39 -3.64
N LEU A 12 31.55 -17.92 -4.70
CA LEU A 12 30.99 -16.91 -5.61
C LEU A 12 29.82 -17.48 -6.42
N ARG A 13 29.88 -18.76 -6.80
CA ARG A 13 28.75 -19.45 -7.46
C ARG A 13 27.54 -19.54 -6.53
N VAL A 14 27.75 -19.91 -5.27
CA VAL A 14 26.68 -19.98 -4.27
C VAL A 14 26.05 -18.60 -4.06
N VAL A 15 26.87 -17.55 -3.88
CA VAL A 15 26.38 -16.17 -3.75
C VAL A 15 25.57 -15.75 -4.97
N LEU A 16 26.05 -16.01 -6.18
CA LEU A 16 25.34 -15.71 -7.42
C LEU A 16 23.99 -16.44 -7.52
N ILE A 17 23.95 -17.73 -7.15
CA ILE A 17 22.71 -18.52 -7.16
C ILE A 17 21.72 -17.95 -6.14
N VAL A 18 22.16 -17.63 -4.91
CA VAL A 18 21.30 -17.05 -3.88
C VAL A 18 20.75 -15.69 -4.33
N LEU A 19 21.59 -14.84 -4.93
CA LEU A 19 21.15 -13.56 -5.51
C LEU A 19 20.12 -13.79 -6.62
N LEU A 20 20.36 -14.72 -7.54
CA LEU A 20 19.42 -15.04 -8.62
C LEU A 20 18.07 -15.53 -8.09
N VAL A 21 18.08 -16.42 -7.09
CA VAL A 21 16.85 -16.97 -6.49
C VAL A 21 16.08 -15.89 -5.74
N THR A 22 16.76 -15.06 -4.95
CA THR A 22 16.10 -14.00 -4.15
C THR A 22 15.55 -12.88 -5.03
N VAL A 23 16.33 -12.39 -6.00
CA VAL A 23 15.87 -11.39 -6.97
C VAL A 23 14.76 -11.97 -7.85
N GLY A 24 14.94 -13.19 -8.35
CA GLY A 24 13.94 -13.88 -9.17
C GLY A 24 12.61 -14.06 -8.44
N ALA A 25 12.64 -14.50 -7.18
CA ALA A 25 11.44 -14.65 -6.35
C ALA A 25 10.74 -13.30 -6.09
N ASN A 26 11.51 -12.23 -5.84
CA ASN A 26 10.95 -10.88 -5.63
C ASN A 26 10.25 -10.37 -6.89
N VAL A 27 10.92 -10.46 -8.04
CA VAL A 27 10.35 -10.06 -9.34
C VAL A 27 9.09 -10.89 -9.63
N LEU A 28 9.14 -12.21 -9.48
CA LEU A 28 7.99 -13.08 -9.69
C LEU A 28 6.83 -12.74 -8.75
N SER A 29 7.11 -12.39 -7.49
CA SER A 29 6.08 -11.97 -6.53
C SER A 29 5.39 -10.66 -6.97
N ARG A 30 6.16 -9.68 -7.47
CA ARG A 30 5.58 -8.43 -8.00
C ARG A 30 4.70 -8.66 -9.22
N PHE A 31 5.05 -9.61 -10.09
CA PHE A 31 4.23 -9.95 -11.25
C PHE A 31 2.98 -10.76 -10.89
N THR A 32 3.09 -11.70 -9.96
CA THR A 32 1.99 -12.62 -9.59
C THR A 32 1.01 -12.00 -8.58
N ASN A 33 1.45 -11.04 -7.77
CA ASN A 33 0.60 -10.34 -6.81
C ASN A 33 0.85 -8.82 -6.84
N PRO A 34 0.58 -8.14 -7.97
CA PRO A 34 0.92 -6.73 -8.12
C PRO A 34 0.11 -5.83 -7.17
N ALA A 35 -1.08 -6.27 -6.77
CA ALA A 35 -1.92 -5.55 -5.80
C ALA A 35 -1.27 -5.48 -4.40
N ALA A 36 -0.60 -6.55 -3.94
CA ALA A 36 0.14 -6.52 -2.66
C ALA A 36 1.33 -5.55 -2.67
N HIS A 37 1.83 -5.17 -3.86
CA HIS A 37 2.94 -4.24 -4.04
C HIS A 37 2.48 -2.86 -4.53
N ALA A 38 1.17 -2.62 -4.63
CA ALA A 38 0.62 -1.36 -5.14
C ALA A 38 0.47 -0.28 -4.06
N THR A 39 0.91 -0.53 -2.82
CA THR A 39 0.81 0.44 -1.72
C THR A 39 1.64 1.69 -1.99
N ALA A 40 1.05 2.86 -1.77
CA ALA A 40 1.67 4.18 -2.00
C ALA A 40 1.70 5.05 -0.72
N ASN A 41 1.64 4.42 0.46
CA ASN A 41 1.63 5.13 1.74
C ASN A 41 2.92 5.90 2.02
N ASP A 42 4.06 5.36 1.55
CA ASP A 42 5.38 5.90 1.86
C ASP A 42 5.64 7.28 1.23
N CYS A 43 4.88 7.65 0.19
CA CYS A 43 4.97 8.94 -0.48
C CYS A 43 3.82 9.89 -0.13
N LEU A 44 2.93 9.52 0.79
CA LEU A 44 1.95 10.46 1.33
C LEU A 44 2.64 11.43 2.29
N ILE A 45 2.52 12.71 2.00
CA ILE A 45 3.05 13.79 2.83
C ILE A 45 1.91 14.31 3.70
N ARG A 46 2.23 14.69 4.94
CA ARG A 46 1.27 15.33 5.83
C ARG A 46 1.90 16.55 6.46
N GLU A 47 1.25 17.70 6.29
CA GLU A 47 1.70 18.93 6.95
C GLU A 47 1.29 18.89 8.44
N GLY A 48 2.29 18.69 9.30
CA GLY A 48 2.12 18.62 10.75
C GLY A 48 1.37 17.39 11.24
N ASN A 49 0.83 17.49 12.47
CA ASN A 49 0.18 16.37 13.16
C ASN A 49 -1.35 16.31 12.98
N ILE A 50 -1.93 17.27 12.26
CA ILE A 50 -3.39 17.45 12.20
C ILE A 50 -3.89 17.76 10.78
N GLY A 51 -3.01 18.02 9.80
CA GLY A 51 -3.39 18.40 8.44
C GLY A 51 -3.84 17.24 7.54
N PRO A 52 -4.47 17.57 6.39
CA PRO A 52 -4.80 16.61 5.34
C PRO A 52 -3.54 16.00 4.72
N TYR A 53 -3.71 14.88 4.02
CA TYR A 53 -2.61 14.22 3.31
C TYR A 53 -2.47 14.77 1.90
N THR A 54 -1.23 15.00 1.47
CA THR A 54 -0.86 15.43 0.13
C THR A 54 -0.19 14.27 -0.60
N ASN A 55 -0.54 14.07 -1.87
CA ASN A 55 0.13 13.10 -2.71
C ASN A 55 1.54 13.61 -3.08
N GLY A 56 2.56 13.14 -2.36
CA GLY A 56 3.96 13.38 -2.69
C GLY A 56 4.54 12.41 -3.72
N CYS A 57 3.75 11.48 -4.24
CA CYS A 57 4.17 10.53 -5.25
C CYS A 57 4.24 11.21 -6.63
N GLU A 58 5.15 10.77 -7.51
CA GLU A 58 5.26 11.27 -8.89
C GLU A 58 4.09 10.85 -9.80
N LYS A 59 3.15 10.05 -9.28
CA LYS A 59 2.05 9.44 -10.02
C LYS A 59 0.73 9.65 -9.27
N PRO A 60 -0.41 9.67 -9.99
CA PRO A 60 -1.70 9.72 -9.33
C PRO A 60 -1.92 8.44 -8.50
N ILE A 61 -2.67 8.59 -7.41
CA ILE A 61 -2.97 7.51 -6.46
C ILE A 61 -4.46 7.51 -6.09
N ASN A 62 -4.96 6.36 -5.68
CA ASN A 62 -6.23 6.26 -4.97
C ASN A 62 -5.93 6.24 -3.47
N ALA A 63 -6.41 7.23 -2.73
CA ALA A 63 -6.29 7.33 -1.29
C ALA A 63 -7.63 7.05 -0.62
N ARG A 64 -7.64 6.21 0.41
CA ARG A 64 -8.81 5.88 1.22
C ARG A 64 -8.59 6.38 2.63
N TYR A 65 -9.50 7.22 3.11
CA TYR A 65 -9.59 7.61 4.50
C TYR A 65 -10.62 6.74 5.20
N CYS A 66 -10.34 6.34 6.44
CA CYS A 66 -11.25 5.57 7.27
C CYS A 66 -11.31 6.17 8.68
N PHE A 67 -12.52 6.40 9.16
CA PHE A 67 -12.84 6.71 10.55
C PHE A 67 -13.18 5.41 11.27
N ARG A 68 -12.41 5.05 12.30
CA ARG A 68 -12.54 3.78 13.01
C ARG A 68 -13.08 3.98 14.42
N SER A 69 -14.07 3.18 14.81
CA SER A 69 -14.52 3.09 16.19
C SER A 69 -13.61 2.19 17.03
N ALA A 70 -13.89 2.11 18.33
CA ALA A 70 -13.25 1.11 19.19
C ALA A 70 -13.69 -0.33 18.87
N GLY A 71 -14.77 -0.51 18.09
CA GLY A 71 -15.27 -1.79 17.62
C GLY A 71 -14.78 -2.15 16.21
N LEU A 72 -15.59 -2.95 15.50
CA LEU A 72 -15.30 -3.36 14.11
C LEU A 72 -15.82 -2.37 13.06
N GLU A 73 -16.57 -1.36 13.50
CA GLU A 73 -17.22 -0.40 12.62
C GLU A 73 -16.20 0.62 12.10
N LYS A 74 -16.33 0.91 10.80
CA LYS A 74 -15.58 1.98 10.17
C LYS A 74 -16.37 2.58 9.04
N THR A 75 -16.28 3.90 8.90
CA THR A 75 -16.75 4.62 7.72
C THR A 75 -15.53 5.01 6.91
N CYS A 76 -15.50 4.62 5.63
CA CYS A 76 -14.40 4.91 4.74
C CYS A 76 -14.89 5.57 3.46
N GLY A 77 -14.09 6.49 2.92
CA GLY A 77 -14.25 7.04 1.58
C GLY A 77 -12.94 6.93 0.80
N THR A 78 -13.05 6.90 -0.52
CA THR A 78 -11.90 6.84 -1.44
C THR A 78 -11.93 8.07 -2.34
N VAL A 79 -10.76 8.67 -2.54
CA VAL A 79 -10.53 9.82 -3.39
C VAL A 79 -9.30 9.57 -4.26
N GLU A 80 -9.36 9.99 -5.51
CA GLU A 80 -8.19 10.02 -6.39
C GLU A 80 -7.42 11.31 -6.15
N LEU A 81 -6.09 11.23 -6.03
CA LEU A 81 -5.22 12.38 -5.85
C LEU A 81 -4.16 12.40 -6.96
N ALA A 82 -4.11 13.50 -7.71
CA ALA A 82 -3.03 13.79 -8.65
C ALA A 82 -1.71 14.08 -7.90
N PRO A 83 -0.54 13.98 -8.56
CA PRO A 83 0.74 14.39 -7.96
C PRO A 83 0.70 15.82 -7.42
N GLY A 84 1.10 16.01 -6.16
CA GLY A 84 1.06 17.30 -5.47
C GLY A 84 -0.34 17.72 -4.97
N GLU A 85 -1.40 16.97 -5.28
CA GLU A 85 -2.75 17.28 -4.83
C GLU A 85 -2.93 16.95 -3.34
N THR A 86 -3.58 17.86 -2.62
CA THR A 86 -3.90 17.70 -1.21
C THR A 86 -5.34 17.24 -1.06
N MET A 87 -5.54 16.21 -0.24
CA MET A 87 -6.86 15.70 0.11
C MET A 87 -7.73 16.81 0.71
N SER A 88 -9.03 16.76 0.42
CA SER A 88 -10.02 17.67 1.01
C SER A 88 -10.01 17.60 2.53
N ASP A 89 -10.47 18.69 3.17
CA ASP A 89 -10.68 18.70 4.61
C ASP A 89 -11.81 17.73 4.97
N LEU A 90 -11.49 16.65 5.68
CA LEU A 90 -12.41 15.54 5.95
C LEU A 90 -13.38 15.83 7.11
N ARG A 91 -13.64 17.10 7.43
CA ARG A 91 -14.44 17.50 8.60
C ARG A 91 -15.90 17.11 8.47
N ASP A 92 -16.48 17.30 7.28
CA ASP A 92 -17.88 16.97 7.03
C ASP A 92 -18.08 15.45 7.03
N GLU A 93 -17.15 14.71 6.45
CA GLU A 93 -17.14 13.25 6.46
C GLU A 93 -16.90 12.68 7.86
N ALA A 94 -16.07 13.36 8.66
CA ALA A 94 -15.91 13.05 10.08
C ALA A 94 -17.23 13.28 10.85
N GLU A 95 -17.92 14.40 10.63
CA GLU A 95 -19.20 14.64 11.29
C GLU A 95 -20.26 13.60 10.87
N ALA A 96 -20.31 13.26 9.58
CA ALA A 96 -21.17 12.21 9.06
C ALA A 96 -20.83 10.83 9.67
N ALA A 97 -19.54 10.50 9.79
CA ALA A 97 -19.11 9.27 10.45
C ALA A 97 -19.51 9.23 11.93
N ARG A 98 -19.39 10.34 12.67
CA ARG A 98 -19.82 10.45 14.09
C ARG A 98 -21.32 10.19 14.27
N LYS A 99 -22.15 10.57 13.30
CA LYS A 99 -23.59 10.30 13.32
C LYS A 99 -23.91 8.81 13.18
N ASN A 100 -23.05 8.05 12.48
CA ASN A 100 -23.19 6.61 12.32
C ASN A 100 -22.61 5.82 13.51
N HIS A 101 -21.42 6.20 13.99
CA HIS A 101 -20.76 5.59 15.15
C HIS A 101 -19.68 6.50 15.73
N ALA A 102 -19.40 6.37 17.03
CA ALA A 102 -18.31 7.10 17.67
C ALA A 102 -16.95 6.55 17.16
N PHE A 103 -16.18 7.39 16.47
CA PHE A 103 -14.83 7.05 16.02
C PHE A 103 -13.76 7.75 16.89
N ASN A 104 -12.63 7.08 17.09
CA ASN A 104 -11.51 7.61 17.89
C ASN A 104 -10.21 7.76 17.08
N ARG A 105 -10.17 7.21 15.86
CA ARG A 105 -8.97 7.23 15.03
C ARG A 105 -9.32 7.40 13.55
N THR A 106 -8.55 8.23 12.88
CA THR A 106 -8.53 8.35 11.41
C THR A 106 -7.30 7.64 10.87
N THR A 107 -7.47 6.81 9.85
CA THR A 107 -6.38 6.15 9.12
C THR A 107 -6.50 6.44 7.65
N VAL A 108 -5.39 6.72 6.98
CA VAL A 108 -5.34 6.90 5.52
C VAL A 108 -4.46 5.82 4.92
N HIS A 109 -4.92 5.22 3.82
CA HIS A 109 -4.19 4.23 3.05
C HIS A 109 -4.26 4.57 1.56
N ALA A 110 -3.14 4.56 0.86
CA ALA A 110 -3.04 4.87 -0.56
C ALA A 110 -2.53 3.69 -1.38
N CYS A 111 -3.03 3.62 -2.61
CA CYS A 111 -2.66 2.65 -3.63
C CYS A 111 -2.35 3.36 -4.95
N ALA A 112 -1.33 2.90 -5.66
CA ALA A 112 -1.04 3.37 -7.00
C ALA A 112 -2.20 3.03 -7.96
N LEU A 113 -2.51 3.92 -8.91
CA LEU A 113 -3.46 3.59 -9.97
C LEU A 113 -2.96 2.38 -10.79
N HIS A 114 -3.85 1.49 -11.26
CA HIS A 114 -5.31 1.54 -11.17
C HIS A 114 -5.89 0.82 -9.93
N TYR A 115 -5.08 0.51 -8.91
CA TYR A 115 -5.53 -0.25 -7.75
C TYR A 115 -6.35 0.62 -6.79
N VAL A 116 -7.30 -0.02 -6.09
CA VAL A 116 -8.19 0.65 -5.14
C VAL A 116 -7.86 0.16 -3.72
N PRO A 117 -7.72 1.06 -2.74
CA PRO A 117 -7.55 0.65 -1.35
C PRO A 117 -8.79 -0.08 -0.85
N GLN A 118 -8.60 -1.27 -0.28
CA GLN A 118 -9.67 -2.07 0.29
C GLN A 118 -9.14 -2.93 1.45
N ASP A 119 -10.05 -3.54 2.19
CA ASP A 119 -9.68 -4.54 3.18
C ASP A 119 -9.34 -5.84 2.46
N VAL A 120 -8.11 -6.31 2.62
CA VAL A 120 -7.61 -7.54 2.00
C VAL A 120 -7.16 -8.53 3.07
N PRO A 121 -7.22 -9.84 2.81
CA PRO A 121 -6.66 -10.83 3.73
C PRO A 121 -5.16 -10.62 3.93
N SER A 122 -4.69 -10.71 5.17
CA SER A 122 -3.26 -10.67 5.48
C SER A 122 -2.55 -11.88 4.88
N ASN A 123 -1.32 -11.67 4.41
CA ASN A 123 -0.46 -12.75 3.89
C ASN A 123 -0.23 -13.88 4.91
N ASN A 124 -0.22 -13.56 6.21
CA ASN A 124 0.06 -14.54 7.28
C ASN A 124 -1.20 -15.22 7.83
N ASN A 125 -2.37 -14.59 7.68
CA ASN A 125 -3.64 -15.13 8.18
C ASN A 125 -4.80 -14.63 7.32
N ARG A 126 -5.42 -15.54 6.57
CA ARG A 126 -6.53 -15.22 5.66
C ARG A 126 -7.80 -14.75 6.38
N ALA A 127 -7.97 -15.07 7.67
CA ALA A 127 -9.09 -14.59 8.48
C ALA A 127 -8.88 -13.16 8.99
N ARG A 128 -7.65 -12.63 8.92
CA ARG A 128 -7.34 -11.27 9.35
C ARG A 128 -7.38 -10.32 8.16
N MET A 129 -8.35 -9.42 8.15
CA MET A 129 -8.44 -8.35 7.16
C MET A 129 -7.52 -7.18 7.55
N VAL A 130 -6.77 -6.66 6.59
CA VAL A 130 -5.84 -5.52 6.74
C VAL A 130 -6.06 -4.52 5.60
N ASP A 131 -5.63 -3.28 5.79
CA ASP A 131 -5.63 -2.30 4.70
C ASP A 131 -4.60 -2.71 3.65
N GLY A 132 -5.05 -2.85 2.41
CA GLY A 132 -4.18 -3.10 1.27
C GLY A 132 -4.84 -2.63 -0.02
N CYS A 133 -4.28 -3.07 -1.14
CA CYS A 133 -4.79 -2.69 -2.46
C CYS A 133 -5.42 -3.89 -3.14
N ARG A 134 -6.50 -3.66 -3.89
CA ARG A 134 -7.13 -4.63 -4.78
C ARG A 134 -7.22 -4.07 -6.19
N LYS A 135 -7.30 -4.97 -7.18
CA LYS A 135 -7.69 -4.58 -8.53
C LYS A 135 -9.15 -4.08 -8.51
N PRO A 136 -9.50 -3.00 -9.23
CA PRO A 136 -10.89 -2.59 -9.39
C PRO A 136 -11.68 -3.74 -10.04
N ASP A 137 -12.91 -3.95 -9.58
CA ASP A 137 -13.84 -4.92 -10.16
C ASP A 137 -14.40 -4.44 -11.51
#